data_AF-A0A450SZP1-F1
#
_entry.id   AF-A0A450SZP1-F1
#
_cell.length_a   1.000
_cell.length_b   1.000
_cell.length_c   1.000
_cell.angle_alpha   90.00
_cell.angle_beta   90.00
_cell.angle_gamma   90.00
#
_symmetry.space_group_name_H-M   'P 1'
#
loop_
_entity.id
_entity.type
_entity.pdbx_description
1 polymer ?
#
loop_
_entity_poly.entity_id
_entity_poly.type
_entity_poly.pdbx_seq_one_letter_code
_entity_poly.pdbx_strand_id
1 'polypeptide(L)' 'MLTRIDMTRIPSYQLGMEKGREQGREEGEAALLTRQLSLKFGSLPQVVDQRIKSARANELTTWGEKVLTAKSLDEVFL' A
#
# COMPACT_ATOMS: atom_id res chain seq x y z
N MET A 1 -33.22 -16.65 -6.01
CA MET A 1 -32.13 -15.95 -5.30
C MET A 1 -30.87 -16.75 -5.51
N LEU A 2 -29.81 -16.17 -6.10
CA LEU A 2 -28.52 -16.86 -6.14
C LEU A 2 -28.02 -17.00 -4.70
N THR A 3 -27.71 -18.23 -4.29
CA THR A 3 -27.13 -18.46 -2.96
C THR A 3 -25.68 -17.97 -2.97
N ARG A 4 -25.12 -17.62 -1.80
CA ARG A 4 -23.72 -17.17 -1.65
C ARG A 4 -22.70 -18.15 -2.27
N ILE A 5 -23.10 -19.42 -2.40
CA ILE A 5 -22.33 -20.53 -2.99
C ILE A 5 -22.25 -20.43 -4.53
N ASP A 6 -23.22 -19.79 -5.19
CA ASP A 6 -23.24 -19.66 -6.65
C ASP A 6 -22.38 -18.48 -7.14
N MET A 7 -22.30 -17.40 -6.34
CA MET A 7 -21.64 -16.16 -6.73
C MET A 7 -20.11 -16.31 -6.80
N THR A 8 -19.51 -17.15 -5.95
CA THR A 8 -18.06 -17.44 -5.93
C THR A 8 -17.58 -18.28 -7.10
N ARG A 9 -18.50 -18.92 -7.85
CA ARG A 9 -18.21 -19.66 -9.08
C ARG A 9 -18.15 -18.77 -10.32
N ILE A 10 -18.60 -17.52 -10.21
CA ILE A 10 -18.54 -16.56 -11.32
C ILE A 10 -17.10 -16.01 -11.40
N PRO A 11 -16.38 -16.18 -12.53
CA PRO A 11 -14.99 -15.75 -12.64
C PRO A 11 -14.77 -14.25 -12.36
N SER A 12 -15.74 -13.40 -12.73
CA SER A 12 -15.67 -11.96 -12.46
C SER A 12 -15.75 -11.63 -10.97
N TYR A 13 -16.46 -12.43 -10.17
CA TYR A 13 -16.50 -12.27 -8.72
C TYR A 13 -15.14 -12.59 -8.09
N GLN A 14 -14.51 -13.68 -8.51
CA GLN A 14 -13.17 -14.06 -8.04
C GLN A 14 -12.15 -12.97 -8.39
N LEU A 15 -12.17 -12.47 -9.63
CA LEU A 15 -11.29 -11.39 -10.07
C LEU A 15 -11.53 -10.08 -9.29
N GLY A 16 -12.79 -9.75 -9.02
CA GLY A 16 -13.14 -8.57 -8.21
C GLY A 16 -12.65 -8.68 -6.77
N MET A 17 -12.79 -9.84 -6.16
CA MET A 17 -12.29 -10.12 -4.81
C MET A 17 -10.76 -10.06 -4.76
N GLU A 18 -10.07 -10.62 -5.75
CA GLU A 18 -8.61 -10.57 -5.84
C GLU A 18 -8.11 -9.14 -5.99
N LYS A 19 -8.67 -8.37 -6.93
CA LYS A 19 -8.34 -6.94 -7.12
C LYS A 19 -8.62 -6.12 -5.85
N GLY A 20 -9.76 -6.34 -5.20
CA GLY A 20 -10.09 -5.64 -3.97
C GLY A 20 -9.12 -5.97 -2.83
N ARG A 21 -8.66 -7.23 -2.75
CA ARG A 21 -7.65 -7.65 -1.77
C ARG A 21 -6.28 -7.04 -2.05
N GLU A 22 -5.88 -6.97 -3.32
CA GLU A 22 -4.63 -6.34 -3.75
C GLU A 22 -4.66 -4.83 -3.45
N GLN A 23 -5.71 -4.13 -3.87
CA GLN A 23 -5.88 -2.71 -3.59
C GLN A 23 -5.91 -2.42 -2.08
N GLY A 24 -6.66 -3.20 -1.30
CA GLY A 24 -6.70 -3.02 0.16
C GLY A 24 -5.35 -3.27 0.83
N ARG A 25 -4.52 -4.15 0.26
CA ARG A 25 -3.16 -4.36 0.75
C ARG A 25 -2.26 -3.16 0.44
N GLU A 26 -2.31 -2.63 -0.79
CA GLU A 26 -1.54 -1.43 -1.18
C GLU A 26 -1.92 -0.22 -0.34
N GLU A 27 -3.22 0.06 -0.18
CA GLU A 27 -3.71 1.15 0.67
C GLU A 27 -3.27 1.00 2.12
N GLY A 28 -3.29 -0.23 2.65
CA GLY A 28 -2.84 -0.55 4.00
C GLY A 28 -1.34 -0.33 4.19
N GLU A 29 -0.52 -0.83 3.27
CA GLU A 29 0.94 -0.66 3.30
C GLU A 29 1.33 0.82 3.14
N ALA A 30 0.69 1.56 2.23
CA ALA A 30 0.89 2.99 2.03
C ALA A 30 0.55 3.81 3.30
N ALA A 31 -0.59 3.50 3.94
CA ALA A 31 -1.00 4.18 5.18
C ALA A 31 -0.06 3.87 6.35
N LEU A 32 0.50 2.65 6.41
CA LEU A 32 1.49 2.29 7.43
C LEU A 32 2.82 3.02 7.19
N LEU A 33 3.32 3.00 5.96
CA LEU A 33 4.57 3.66 5.58
C LEU A 33 4.51 5.17 5.83
N THR A 34 3.40 5.82 5.47
CA THR A 34 3.17 7.25 5.72
C THR A 34 3.28 7.58 7.21
N ARG A 35 2.70 6.73 8.09
CA ARG A 35 2.79 6.88 9.54
C ARG A 35 4.22 6.69 10.04
N GLN A 36 4.93 5.66 9.59
CA GLN A 36 6.32 5.41 9.97
C GLN A 36 7.24 6.58 9.57
N LEU A 37 7.10 7.08 8.34
CA LEU A 37 7.86 8.21 7.85
C LEU A 37 7.54 9.48 8.62
N SER A 38 6.26 9.72 8.93
CA SER A 38 5.85 10.88 9.73
C SER A 38 6.41 10.83 11.15
N LEU A 39 6.48 9.63 11.74
CA LEU A 39 7.07 9.42 13.07
C LEU A 39 8.60 9.60 13.08
N LYS A 40 9.28 9.15 12.02
CA LYS A 40 10.74 9.21 11.94
C LYS A 40 11.28 10.57 11.52
N PHE A 41 10.62 11.22 10.55
CA PHE A 41 11.11 12.43 9.89
C PHE A 41 10.23 13.67 10.15
N GLY A 42 9.11 13.53 10.86
CA GLY A 42 8.16 14.62 11.11
C GLY A 42 7.19 14.83 9.95
N SER A 43 6.65 16.05 9.83
CA SER A 43 5.65 16.37 8.80
C SER A 43 6.18 16.09 7.38
N LEU A 44 5.48 15.22 6.65
CA LEU A 44 5.85 14.86 5.29
C LEU A 44 5.37 15.91 4.28
N PRO A 45 6.20 16.29 3.29
CA PRO A 45 5.76 17.09 2.17
C PRO A 45 4.62 16.41 1.40
N GLN A 46 3.69 17.20 0.85
CA GLN A 46 2.56 16.67 0.08
C GLN A 46 2.98 15.80 -1.11
N VAL A 47 4.12 16.12 -1.75
CA VAL A 47 4.68 15.32 -2.84
C VAL A 47 5.06 13.89 -2.40
N VAL A 48 5.53 13.73 -1.15
CA VAL A 48 5.89 12.43 -0.59
C VAL A 48 4.64 11.59 -0.32
N ASP A 49 3.61 12.20 0.27
CA ASP A 49 2.33 11.54 0.52
C ASP A 49 1.67 11.07 -0.79
N GLN A 50 1.69 11.89 -1.84
CA GLN A 50 1.19 11.50 -3.16
C GLN A 50 2.00 10.35 -3.77
N ARG A 51 3.33 10.41 -3.67
CA ARG A 51 4.21 9.34 -4.17
C ARG A 51 3.91 8.01 -3.50
N ILE A 52 3.72 8.00 -2.18
CA ILE A 52 3.38 6.79 -1.41
C ILE A 52 2.00 6.25 -1.81
N LYS A 53 0.99 7.11 -1.98
CA LYS A 53 -0.36 6.70 -2.39
C LYS A 53 -0.43 6.13 -3.80
N SER A 54 0.47 6.53 -4.69
CA SER A 54 0.55 6.02 -6.05
C SER A 54 1.47 4.80 -6.22
N ALA A 55 2.19 4.41 -5.16
CA ALA A 55 3.19 3.36 -5.23
C ALA A 55 2.56 1.96 -5.24
N ARG A 56 3.21 1.03 -5.93
CA ARG A 56 2.80 -0.37 -5.95
C ARG A 56 3.27 -1.11 -4.71
N ALA A 57 2.65 -2.25 -4.41
CA ALA A 57 2.99 -3.08 -3.25
C ALA A 57 4.51 -3.36 -3.08
N ASN A 58 5.22 -3.62 -4.18
CA ASN A 58 6.65 -3.93 -4.14
C ASN A 58 7.52 -2.72 -3.74
N GLU A 59 7.16 -1.53 -4.19
CA GLU A 59 7.82 -0.27 -3.80
C GLU A 59 7.56 0.04 -2.33
N LEU A 60 6.30 -0.09 -1.90
CA LEU A 60 5.89 0.11 -0.50
C LEU A 60 6.62 -0.84 0.46
N THR A 61 6.76 -2.11 0.08
CA THR A 61 7.53 -3.09 0.84
C THR A 61 9.00 -2.68 0.96
N THR A 62 9.63 -2.30 -0.17
CA THR A 62 11.04 -1.88 -0.20
C THR A 62 11.28 -0.65 0.66
N TRP A 63 10.40 0.35 0.57
CA TRP A 63 10.50 1.57 1.37
C TRP A 63 10.23 1.30 2.85
N GLY A 64 9.33 0.37 3.18
CA GLY A 64 9.08 -0.08 4.55
C GLY A 64 10.31 -0.71 5.20
N GLU A 65 11.09 -1.48 4.45
CA GLU A 65 12.37 -2.02 4.93
C GLU A 65 13.43 -0.92 5.08
N LYS A 66 13.56 -0.03 4.07
CA LYS A 66 14.51 1.08 4.09
C LYS A 66 14.23 2.09 5.20
N VAL A 67 12.96 2.28 5.58
CA VAL A 67 12.56 3.15 6.70
C VAL A 67 13.29 2.79 7.99
N LEU A 68 13.70 1.54 8.20
CA LEU A 68 14.36 1.12 9.42
C LEU A 68 15.79 1.66 9.52
N THR A 69 16.48 1.87 8.39
CA THR A 69 17.91 2.23 8.35
C THR A 69 18.20 3.61 7.77
N ALA A 70 17.32 4.13 6.90
CA ALA A 70 17.50 5.40 6.20
C ALA A 70 17.61 6.60 7.14
N LYS A 71 18.53 7.52 6.87
CA LYS A 71 18.76 8.75 7.64
C LYS A 71 18.00 9.96 7.09
N SER A 72 17.45 9.86 5.87
CA SER A 72 16.65 10.89 5.23
C SER A 72 15.49 10.28 4.45
N LEU A 73 14.53 11.12 4.04
CA LEU A 73 13.46 10.71 3.13
C LEU A 73 14.01 10.26 1.78
N ASP A 74 15.03 10.94 1.25
CA ASP A 74 15.64 10.57 -0.03
C ASP A 74 16.22 9.15 0.01
N GLU A 75 16.90 8.78 1.10
CA GLU A 75 17.45 7.43 1.27
C GLU A 75 16.38 6.33 1.30
N VAL A 76 15.15 6.64 1.75
CA VAL A 76 14.03 5.70 1.69
C VAL A 76 13.60 5.44 0.25
N PHE A 77 13.61 6.47 -0.59
CA PHE A 77 13.05 6.45 -1.94
C PHE A 77 14.05 6.21 -3.07
N LEU A 78 15.34 6.05 -2.76
CA LEU A 78 16.33 5.42 -3.63
C LEU A 78 15.95 3.98 -3.97
#